data_AF-A0A0R3VU11-F1
#
_entry.id   AF-A0A0R3VU11-F1
#
_cell.length_a   1.000
_cell.length_b   1.000
_cell.length_c   1.000
_cell.angle_alpha   90.00
_cell.angle_beta   90.00
_cell.angle_gamma   90.00
#
_symmetry.space_group_name_H-M   'P 1'
#
loop_
_entity.id
_entity.type
_entity.pdbx_description
1 polymer ?
#
loop_
_entity_poly.entity_id
_entity_poly.type
_entity_poly.pdbx_seq_one_letter_code
_entity_poly.pdbx_strand_id
1 'polypeptide(L)'
;MPKGISERWMPLDPDPRSAAYPLMESFWPTALISLAYVVGVYSWMKIAAPKKKKAITNGHASNGNAVSKKEVAKVSSSSSYDTIKVLMVVYNIAMVFYSAFLVIEVLDLLRITGYGLGCVEFDPKDDPVQRRFIRVGYLFYFSKFLELLDTLFFLLRGKYDQVTFLHVFHHGAMPPSIWWGIKYAPGGIVYMFPLANSFVHVIMYTYYGMAALGLYRYLWWKKYLTVLQMVQFCIFIVHQGQVLTPFNWECRYPKVFPLAIVIYAVIFLVLFSNFYVQAYWRKRRLAKRVDELNGSTIANGKVMNHKKVE
;
A
#
# COMPACT_ATOMS: atom_id res chain seq x y z
N MET A 1 -36.46 -2.05 -1.59
CA MET A 1 -36.62 -1.51 -2.96
C MET A 1 -36.19 -0.05 -2.91
N PRO A 2 -35.07 0.34 -3.54
CA PRO A 2 -34.73 1.75 -3.61
C PRO A 2 -35.66 2.47 -4.62
N LYS A 3 -36.31 3.55 -4.18
CA LYS A 3 -37.35 4.33 -4.87
C LYS A 3 -36.85 5.67 -5.46
N GLY A 4 -35.54 5.97 -5.46
CA GLY A 4 -35.04 7.24 -6.01
C GLY A 4 -33.66 7.22 -6.66
N ILE A 5 -33.37 8.24 -7.49
CA ILE A 5 -32.04 8.48 -8.09
C ILE A 5 -30.96 8.58 -7.02
N SER A 6 -31.28 9.17 -5.85
CA SER A 6 -30.35 9.33 -4.72
C SER A 6 -29.84 7.99 -4.17
N GLU A 7 -30.73 7.01 -3.96
CA GLU A 7 -30.38 5.70 -3.41
C GLU A 7 -29.55 4.83 -4.37
N ARG A 8 -29.63 5.10 -5.69
CA ARG A 8 -28.78 4.47 -6.70
C ARG A 8 -27.32 4.95 -6.62
N TRP A 9 -27.07 6.10 -6.01
CA TRP A 9 -25.74 6.67 -5.86
C TRP A 9 -25.13 6.38 -4.49
N MET A 10 -25.88 6.61 -3.42
CA MET A 10 -25.41 6.43 -2.04
C MET A 10 -26.52 5.85 -1.17
N PRO A 11 -26.27 4.76 -0.43
CA PRO A 11 -27.21 4.26 0.56
C PRO A 11 -27.36 5.30 1.68
N LEU A 12 -28.61 5.56 2.10
CA LEU A 12 -28.89 6.51 3.18
C LEU A 12 -28.47 5.94 4.54
N ASP A 13 -28.72 4.65 4.76
CA ASP A 13 -28.45 3.98 6.02
C ASP A 13 -27.20 3.08 5.94
N PRO A 14 -26.36 3.07 6.98
CA PRO A 14 -25.25 2.13 7.08
C PRO A 14 -25.75 0.70 7.33
N ASP A 15 -24.99 -0.30 6.90
CA ASP A 15 -25.23 -1.70 7.21
C ASP A 15 -24.97 -1.95 8.72
N PRO A 16 -26.00 -2.28 9.51
CA PRO A 16 -25.87 -2.43 10.95
C PRO A 16 -24.97 -3.61 11.34
N ARG A 17 -24.84 -4.63 10.47
CA ARG A 17 -24.05 -5.84 10.73
C ARG A 17 -22.56 -5.54 10.75
N SER A 18 -22.12 -4.50 10.03
CA SER A 18 -20.73 -4.04 10.06
C SER A 18 -20.29 -3.54 11.44
N ALA A 19 -21.22 -3.00 12.25
CA ALA A 19 -20.92 -2.44 13.57
C ALA A 19 -20.46 -3.50 14.60
N ALA A 20 -20.70 -4.79 14.33
CA ALA A 20 -20.20 -5.88 15.17
C ALA A 20 -18.67 -6.02 15.15
N TYR A 21 -17.99 -5.39 14.19
CA TYR A 21 -16.55 -5.47 14.05
C TYR A 21 -15.83 -4.26 14.68
N PRO A 22 -14.63 -4.45 15.27
CA PRO A 22 -13.83 -3.34 15.80
C PRO A 22 -13.64 -2.20 14.78
N LEU A 23 -13.65 -0.95 15.25
CA LEU A 23 -13.47 0.26 14.41
C LEU A 23 -14.57 0.53 13.36
N MET A 24 -15.62 -0.30 13.26
CA MET A 24 -16.71 -0.14 12.29
C MET A 24 -17.96 0.53 12.86
N GLU A 25 -17.98 0.82 14.15
CA GLU A 25 -19.07 1.58 14.79
C GLU A 25 -19.11 3.03 14.29
N SER A 26 -17.94 3.66 14.19
CA SER A 26 -17.76 5.08 13.86
C SER A 26 -16.59 5.27 12.90
N PHE A 27 -16.67 6.31 12.05
CA PHE A 27 -15.60 6.64 11.11
C PHE A 27 -14.38 7.26 11.80
N TRP A 28 -14.60 7.97 12.91
CA TRP A 28 -13.59 8.82 13.54
C TRP A 28 -12.32 8.07 13.99
N PRO A 29 -12.38 6.88 14.60
CA PRO A 29 -11.18 6.11 14.93
C PRO A 29 -10.29 5.85 13.71
N THR A 30 -10.88 5.44 12.58
CA THR A 30 -10.15 5.23 11.32
C THR A 30 -9.45 6.50 10.85
N ALA A 31 -10.19 7.62 10.84
CA ALA A 31 -9.67 8.91 10.40
C ALA A 31 -8.52 9.39 11.30
N LEU A 32 -8.65 9.24 12.61
CA LEU A 32 -7.62 9.62 13.57
C LEU A 32 -6.36 8.77 13.44
N ILE A 33 -6.50 7.45 13.26
CA ILE A 33 -5.34 6.56 13.03
C ILE A 33 -4.61 6.94 11.74
N SER A 34 -5.34 7.15 10.64
CA SER A 34 -4.75 7.61 9.37
C SER A 34 -4.07 8.97 9.49
N LEU A 35 -4.69 9.92 10.19
CA LEU A 35 -4.10 11.24 10.42
C LEU A 35 -2.84 11.15 11.27
N ALA A 36 -2.89 10.40 12.38
CA ALA A 36 -1.74 10.16 13.25
C ALA A 36 -0.58 9.50 12.49
N TYR A 37 -0.88 8.54 11.62
CA TYR A 37 0.09 7.93 10.72
C TYR A 37 0.75 8.96 9.80
N VAL A 38 -0.03 9.77 9.07
CA VAL A 38 0.52 10.77 8.13
C VAL A 38 1.37 11.81 8.87
N VAL A 39 0.86 12.35 9.97
CA VAL A 39 1.57 13.36 10.79
C VAL A 39 2.84 12.76 11.39
N GLY A 40 2.77 11.54 11.93
CA GLY A 40 3.91 10.84 12.52
C GLY A 40 5.02 10.60 11.50
N VAL A 41 4.69 10.10 10.31
CA VAL A 41 5.65 9.87 9.23
C VAL A 41 6.28 11.20 8.77
N TYR A 42 5.47 12.24 8.56
CA TYR A 42 5.98 13.56 8.17
C TYR A 42 6.94 14.14 9.20
N SER A 43 6.56 14.09 10.48
CA SER A 43 7.35 14.59 11.61
C SER A 43 8.68 13.84 11.71
N TRP A 44 8.66 12.51 11.56
CA TRP A 44 9.88 11.68 11.55
C TRP A 44 10.81 12.06 10.40
N MET A 45 10.27 12.20 9.20
CA MET A 45 11.03 12.55 8.00
C MET A 45 11.67 13.95 8.08
N LYS A 46 11.01 14.90 8.77
CA LYS A 46 11.54 16.26 8.97
C LYS A 46 12.56 16.35 10.10
N ILE A 47 12.35 15.65 11.21
CA ILE A 47 13.12 15.85 12.45
C ILE A 47 14.20 14.78 12.60
N ALA A 48 13.83 13.50 12.55
CA ALA A 48 14.73 12.40 12.89
C ALA A 48 15.64 12.01 11.71
N ALA A 49 15.13 12.04 10.48
CA ALA A 49 15.91 11.64 9.31
C ALA A 49 17.17 12.52 9.07
N PRO A 50 17.11 13.87 9.16
CA PRO A 50 18.29 14.71 9.01
C PRO A 50 19.31 14.55 10.15
N LYS A 51 18.84 14.38 11.39
CA LYS A 51 19.71 14.14 12.55
C LYS A 51 20.51 12.85 12.41
N LYS A 52 19.85 11.76 12.01
CA LYS A 52 20.50 10.47 11.76
C LYS A 52 21.50 10.55 10.60
N LYS A 53 21.16 11.29 9.53
CA LYS A 53 22.07 11.50 8.39
C LYS A 53 23.31 12.32 8.79
N LYS A 54 23.14 13.40 9.56
CA LYS A 54 24.25 14.23 10.09
C LYS A 54 25.15 13.47 11.06
N ALA A 55 24.58 12.62 11.92
CA ALA A 55 25.38 11.80 12.85
C ALA A 55 26.29 10.81 12.10
N ILE A 56 25.80 10.20 11.01
CA ILE A 56 26.58 9.28 10.18
C ILE A 56 27.73 10.01 9.45
N THR A 57 27.47 11.20 8.89
CA THR A 57 28.51 12.00 8.21
C THR A 57 29.56 12.53 9.18
N ASN A 58 29.16 13.02 10.35
CA ASN A 58 30.09 13.57 11.34
C ASN A 58 30.95 12.47 12.02
N GLY A 59 30.41 11.26 12.20
CA GLY A 59 31.15 10.11 12.71
C GLY A 59 32.22 9.54 11.76
N HIS A 60 32.15 9.86 10.46
CA HIS A 60 33.22 9.54 9.51
C HIS A 60 34.37 10.56 9.55
N ALA A 61 34.10 11.82 9.91
CA ALA A 61 35.09 12.90 9.92
C ALA A 61 35.98 12.95 11.19
N SER A 62 35.57 12.32 12.29
CA SER A 62 36.15 12.52 13.64
C SER A 62 37.14 11.43 14.11
N ASN A 63 37.60 10.53 13.24
CA ASN A 63 38.06 9.22 13.73
C ASN A 63 39.58 9.10 14.00
N GLY A 64 40.06 9.74 15.07
CA GLY A 64 41.43 9.61 15.59
C GLY A 64 41.63 8.68 16.81
N ASN A 65 40.60 8.26 17.54
CA ASN A 65 40.73 7.32 18.69
C ASN A 65 39.38 6.64 19.05
N ALA A 66 38.85 5.84 18.13
CA ALA A 66 37.42 5.48 18.12
C ALA A 66 37.12 3.97 18.03
N VAL A 67 38.12 3.10 18.17
CA VAL A 67 37.96 1.67 17.88
C VAL A 67 37.02 0.99 18.89
N SER A 68 37.21 1.20 20.20
CA SER A 68 36.39 0.54 21.25
C SER A 68 34.95 1.06 21.35
N LYS A 69 34.72 2.38 21.27
CA LYS A 69 33.35 2.95 21.23
C LYS A 69 32.61 2.64 19.92
N LYS A 70 33.32 2.55 18.79
CA LYS A 70 32.73 2.08 17.53
C LYS A 70 32.34 0.62 17.62
N GLU A 71 33.13 -0.24 18.26
CA GLU A 71 32.78 -1.66 18.39
C GLU A 71 31.53 -1.88 19.23
N VAL A 72 31.40 -1.23 20.39
CA VAL A 72 30.18 -1.34 21.22
C VAL A 72 28.95 -0.75 20.51
N ALA A 73 29.09 0.40 19.85
CA ALA A 73 28.00 1.00 19.07
C ALA A 73 27.65 0.18 17.80
N LYS A 74 28.65 -0.44 17.16
CA LYS A 74 28.49 -1.32 16.00
C LYS A 74 27.79 -2.61 16.40
N VAL A 75 28.17 -3.23 17.53
CA VAL A 75 27.54 -4.44 18.08
C VAL A 75 26.09 -4.17 18.50
N SER A 76 25.82 -3.08 19.22
CA SER A 76 24.44 -2.68 19.58
C SER A 76 23.59 -2.36 18.35
N SER A 77 24.16 -1.66 17.36
CA SER A 77 23.46 -1.37 16.10
C SER A 77 23.25 -2.62 15.24
N SER A 78 24.18 -3.58 15.25
CA SER A 78 24.11 -4.84 14.50
C SER A 78 23.02 -5.74 15.08
N SER A 79 22.98 -5.90 16.41
CA SER A 79 21.95 -6.69 17.11
C SER A 79 20.54 -6.14 16.88
N SER A 80 20.38 -4.81 16.89
CA SER A 80 19.11 -4.17 16.57
C SER A 80 18.73 -4.33 15.08
N TYR A 81 19.71 -4.23 14.18
CA TYR A 81 19.51 -4.47 12.74
C TYR A 81 19.07 -5.90 12.43
N ASP A 82 19.67 -6.89 13.10
CA ASP A 82 19.34 -8.30 12.95
C ASP A 82 17.93 -8.61 13.48
N THR A 83 17.55 -8.02 14.61
CA THR A 83 16.19 -8.14 15.16
C THR A 83 15.14 -7.58 14.20
N ILE A 84 15.36 -6.36 13.67
CA ILE A 84 14.44 -5.74 12.69
C ILE A 84 14.33 -6.60 11.44
N LYS A 85 15.43 -7.19 10.96
CA LYS A 85 15.42 -8.06 9.80
C LYS A 85 14.57 -9.31 10.03
N VAL A 86 14.71 -9.98 11.19
CA VAL A 86 13.88 -11.13 11.56
C VAL A 86 12.40 -10.75 11.63
N LEU A 87 12.07 -9.63 12.30
CA LEU A 87 10.71 -9.14 12.37
C LEU A 87 10.11 -8.86 10.99
N MET A 88 10.89 -8.26 10.08
CA MET A 88 10.46 -8.04 8.69
C MET A 88 10.19 -9.36 7.97
N VAL A 89 11.04 -10.38 8.12
CA VAL A 89 10.82 -11.68 7.47
C VAL A 89 9.51 -12.30 7.96
N VAL A 90 9.33 -12.37 9.28
CA VAL A 90 8.10 -12.91 9.90
C VAL A 90 6.87 -12.13 9.43
N TYR A 91 6.95 -10.80 9.47
CA TYR A 91 5.87 -9.92 9.02
C TYR A 91 5.52 -10.13 7.54
N ASN A 92 6.50 -10.15 6.64
CA ASN A 92 6.23 -10.33 5.21
C ASN A 92 5.63 -11.71 4.93
N ILE A 93 6.11 -12.77 5.60
CA ILE A 93 5.54 -14.11 5.48
C ILE A 93 4.10 -14.15 6.00
N ALA A 94 3.82 -13.55 7.16
CA ALA A 94 2.48 -13.44 7.71
C ALA A 94 1.53 -12.70 6.75
N MET A 95 2.00 -11.60 6.14
CA MET A 95 1.23 -10.83 5.16
C MET A 95 0.95 -11.62 3.87
N VAL A 96 1.88 -12.49 3.43
CA VAL A 96 1.62 -13.42 2.32
C VAL A 96 0.46 -14.35 2.64
N PHE A 97 0.51 -15.03 3.79
CA PHE A 97 -0.56 -15.95 4.20
C PHE A 97 -1.89 -15.23 4.42
N TYR A 98 -1.88 -14.06 5.06
CA TYR A 98 -3.08 -13.25 5.27
C TYR A 98 -3.71 -12.82 3.94
N SER A 99 -2.90 -12.37 2.99
CA SER A 99 -3.37 -11.97 1.66
C SER A 99 -3.89 -13.17 0.85
N ALA A 100 -3.22 -14.32 0.94
CA ALA A 100 -3.65 -15.55 0.28
C ALA A 100 -4.99 -16.05 0.85
N PHE A 101 -5.17 -15.97 2.17
CA PHE A 101 -6.44 -16.27 2.82
C PHE A 101 -7.57 -15.38 2.30
N LEU A 102 -7.35 -14.07 2.18
CA LEU A 102 -8.33 -13.15 1.61
C LEU A 102 -8.67 -13.48 0.15
N VAL A 103 -7.67 -13.83 -0.67
CA VAL A 103 -7.91 -14.27 -2.05
C VAL A 103 -8.82 -15.49 -2.09
N ILE A 104 -8.53 -16.51 -1.27
CA ILE A 104 -9.31 -17.74 -1.22
C ILE A 104 -10.75 -17.45 -0.76
N GLU A 105 -10.93 -16.68 0.31
CA GLU A 105 -12.24 -16.30 0.82
C GLU A 105 -13.07 -15.54 -0.21
N VAL A 106 -12.46 -14.58 -0.92
CA VAL A 106 -13.18 -13.83 -1.96
C VAL A 106 -13.49 -14.73 -3.15
N LEU A 107 -12.57 -15.57 -3.62
CA LEU A 107 -12.84 -16.51 -4.72
C LEU A 107 -13.99 -17.46 -4.40
N ASP A 108 -14.06 -17.96 -3.17
CA ASP A 108 -15.15 -18.83 -2.73
C ASP A 108 -16.49 -18.05 -2.68
N LEU A 109 -16.49 -16.81 -2.20
CA LEU A 109 -17.67 -15.92 -2.27
C LEU A 109 -18.12 -15.65 -3.71
N LEU A 110 -17.19 -15.43 -4.63
CA LEU A 110 -17.51 -15.23 -6.06
C LEU A 110 -18.07 -16.50 -6.69
N ARG A 111 -17.56 -17.67 -6.30
CA ARG A 111 -18.08 -18.97 -6.75
C ARG A 111 -19.51 -19.19 -6.26
N ILE A 112 -19.76 -18.98 -4.96
CA ILE A 112 -21.08 -19.19 -4.34
C ILE A 112 -22.13 -18.24 -4.91
N THR A 113 -21.75 -17.01 -5.23
CA THR A 113 -22.67 -16.01 -5.83
C THR A 113 -22.81 -16.14 -7.34
N GLY A 114 -22.09 -17.05 -8.00
CA GLY A 114 -22.11 -17.19 -9.45
C GLY A 114 -21.61 -15.94 -10.18
N TYR A 115 -20.60 -15.26 -9.62
CA TYR A 115 -20.13 -13.97 -10.08
C TYR A 115 -19.56 -14.05 -11.51
N GLY A 116 -20.30 -13.52 -12.48
CA GLY A 116 -19.97 -13.58 -13.91
C GLY A 116 -19.11 -12.43 -14.47
N LEU A 117 -18.35 -11.71 -13.63
CA LEU A 117 -17.56 -10.50 -13.99
C LEU A 117 -18.36 -9.25 -14.39
N GLY A 118 -19.68 -9.38 -14.53
CA GLY A 118 -20.61 -8.26 -14.73
C GLY A 118 -20.99 -7.54 -13.43
N CYS A 119 -22.04 -6.72 -13.50
CA CYS A 119 -22.53 -6.04 -12.30
C CYS A 119 -23.27 -7.01 -11.38
N VAL A 120 -22.71 -7.23 -10.19
CA VAL A 120 -23.40 -7.93 -9.09
C VAL A 120 -23.88 -6.93 -8.07
N GLU A 121 -25.18 -6.97 -7.80
CA GLU A 121 -25.84 -6.08 -6.87
C GLU A 121 -25.50 -6.42 -5.41
N PHE A 122 -25.70 -5.44 -4.55
CA PHE A 122 -25.66 -5.63 -3.11
C PHE A 122 -27.01 -6.17 -2.63
N ASP A 123 -27.01 -7.25 -1.86
CA ASP A 123 -28.23 -7.76 -1.20
C ASP A 123 -28.22 -7.33 0.28
N PRO A 124 -29.16 -6.47 0.72
CA PRO A 124 -29.26 -6.04 2.11
C PRO A 124 -29.76 -7.14 3.06
N LYS A 125 -30.22 -8.29 2.56
CA LYS A 125 -30.70 -9.39 3.40
C LYS A 125 -29.63 -9.93 4.33
N ASP A 126 -30.05 -10.32 5.52
CA ASP A 126 -29.18 -10.92 6.52
C ASP A 126 -29.04 -12.43 6.34
N ASP A 127 -28.31 -12.83 5.29
CA ASP A 127 -27.99 -14.23 5.02
C ASP A 127 -26.51 -14.58 5.31
N PRO A 128 -26.16 -15.88 5.40
CA PRO A 128 -24.79 -16.31 5.68
C PRO A 128 -23.74 -15.81 4.67
N VAL A 129 -24.11 -15.61 3.41
CA VAL A 129 -23.21 -15.15 2.34
C VAL A 129 -22.91 -13.67 2.53
N GLN A 130 -23.92 -12.83 2.80
CA GLN A 130 -23.72 -11.40 3.07
C GLN A 130 -22.93 -11.15 4.36
N ARG A 131 -23.17 -11.92 5.41
CA ARG A 131 -22.33 -11.87 6.63
C ARG A 131 -20.87 -12.22 6.32
N ARG A 132 -20.63 -13.16 5.41
CA ARG A 132 -19.28 -13.54 4.98
C ARG A 132 -18.64 -12.45 4.12
N PHE A 133 -19.38 -11.77 3.23
CA PHE A 133 -18.88 -10.56 2.56
C PHE A 133 -18.40 -9.54 3.59
N ILE A 134 -19.24 -9.15 4.55
CA ILE A 134 -18.87 -8.18 5.60
C ILE A 134 -17.62 -8.63 6.36
N ARG A 135 -17.53 -9.89 6.76
CA ARG A 135 -16.37 -10.45 7.45
C ARG A 135 -15.09 -10.29 6.62
N VAL A 136 -15.14 -10.69 5.35
CA VAL A 136 -13.98 -10.63 4.45
C VAL A 136 -13.60 -9.18 4.13
N GLY A 137 -14.60 -8.31 3.93
CA GLY A 137 -14.41 -6.87 3.82
C GLY A 137 -13.70 -6.30 5.05
N TYR A 138 -14.16 -6.63 6.25
CA TYR A 138 -13.52 -6.21 7.50
C TYR A 138 -12.09 -6.72 7.60
N LEU A 139 -11.82 -7.98 7.28
CA LEU A 139 -10.46 -8.52 7.31
C LEU A 139 -9.54 -7.82 6.30
N PHE A 140 -10.06 -7.46 5.12
CA PHE A 140 -9.33 -6.65 4.14
C PHE A 140 -9.07 -5.22 4.64
N TYR A 141 -10.06 -4.59 5.29
CA TYR A 141 -9.88 -3.29 5.96
C TYR A 141 -8.82 -3.35 7.05
N PHE A 142 -8.88 -4.37 7.90
CA PHE A 142 -7.91 -4.58 8.97
C PHE A 142 -6.49 -4.78 8.41
N SER A 143 -6.36 -5.46 7.27
CA SER A 143 -5.08 -5.62 6.58
C SER A 143 -4.39 -4.28 6.33
N LYS A 144 -5.15 -3.21 5.99
CA LYS A 144 -4.58 -1.90 5.69
C LYS A 144 -3.89 -1.24 6.88
N PHE A 145 -4.31 -1.57 8.10
CA PHE A 145 -3.60 -1.13 9.30
C PHE A 145 -2.32 -1.92 9.52
N LEU A 146 -2.33 -3.23 9.26
CA LEU A 146 -1.12 -4.05 9.31
C LEU A 146 -0.07 -3.54 8.31
N GLU A 147 -0.52 -3.14 7.12
CA GLU A 147 0.32 -2.58 6.06
C GLU A 147 0.99 -1.25 6.46
N LEU A 148 0.49 -0.51 7.47
CA LEU A 148 1.17 0.68 7.99
C LEU A 148 2.54 0.35 8.61
N LEU A 149 2.76 -0.90 9.02
CA LEU A 149 4.04 -1.38 9.52
C LEU A 149 5.13 -1.36 8.45
N ASP A 150 4.78 -1.39 7.15
CA ASP A 150 5.75 -1.23 6.06
C ASP A 150 6.55 0.07 6.22
N THR A 151 5.83 1.16 6.49
CA THR A 151 6.43 2.47 6.70
C THR A 151 7.27 2.50 7.97
N LEU A 152 6.79 1.87 9.05
CA LEU A 152 7.55 1.75 10.29
C LEU A 152 8.89 1.06 10.05
N PHE A 153 8.91 -0.06 9.31
CA PHE A 153 10.15 -0.76 8.97
C PHE A 153 11.09 0.09 8.11
N PHE A 154 10.56 0.87 7.15
CA PHE A 154 11.38 1.79 6.36
C PHE A 154 12.03 2.87 7.23
N LEU A 155 11.28 3.46 8.16
CA LEU A 155 11.77 4.49 9.07
C LEU A 155 12.82 3.95 10.05
N LEU A 156 12.57 2.79 10.67
CA LEU A 156 13.51 2.15 11.61
C LEU A 156 14.84 1.79 10.93
N ARG A 157 14.77 1.25 9.70
CA ARG A 157 15.97 0.94 8.89
C ARG A 157 16.67 2.17 8.31
N GLY A 158 16.07 3.35 8.43
CA GLY A 158 16.57 4.58 7.83
C GLY A 158 16.53 4.57 6.29
N LYS A 159 15.63 3.78 5.69
CA LYS A 159 15.40 3.70 4.24
C LYS A 159 14.39 4.77 3.81
N TYR A 160 14.74 6.03 4.08
CA TYR A 160 13.86 7.18 3.85
C TYR A 160 13.52 7.40 2.36
N ASP A 161 14.34 6.88 1.44
CA ASP A 161 14.06 6.92 0.00
C ASP A 161 12.86 6.06 -0.43
N GLN A 162 12.43 5.13 0.42
CA GLN A 162 11.25 4.29 0.22
C GLN A 162 9.97 4.98 0.70
N VAL A 163 10.06 5.92 1.64
CA VAL A 163 8.94 6.72 2.16
C VAL A 163 8.61 7.86 1.21
N THR A 164 8.04 7.51 0.06
CA THR A 164 7.64 8.45 -1.00
C THR A 164 6.25 9.03 -0.77
N PHE A 165 5.91 10.13 -1.46
CA PHE A 165 4.54 10.65 -1.48
C PHE A 165 3.53 9.57 -1.88
N LEU A 166 3.81 8.81 -2.94
CA LEU A 166 2.96 7.71 -3.40
C LEU A 166 2.69 6.69 -2.27
N HIS A 167 3.74 6.30 -1.54
CA HIS A 167 3.65 5.36 -0.43
C HIS A 167 2.77 5.90 0.70
N VAL A 168 3.05 7.11 1.17
CA VAL A 168 2.33 7.71 2.30
C VAL A 168 0.87 8.03 1.94
N PHE A 169 0.63 8.54 0.74
CA PHE A 169 -0.72 8.80 0.24
C PHE A 169 -1.54 7.52 0.14
N HIS A 170 -0.98 6.45 -0.44
CA HIS A 170 -1.63 5.14 -0.50
C HIS A 170 -1.99 4.64 0.90
N HIS A 171 -1.00 4.44 1.78
CA HIS A 171 -1.27 3.86 3.10
C HIS A 171 -2.12 4.75 4.01
N GLY A 172 -2.08 6.08 3.83
CA GLY A 172 -2.92 7.01 4.59
C GLY A 172 -4.39 7.01 4.14
N ALA A 173 -4.65 6.91 2.84
CA ALA A 173 -5.99 7.04 2.26
C ALA A 173 -6.77 5.72 2.18
N MET A 174 -6.07 4.58 2.13
CA MET A 174 -6.70 3.27 1.95
C MET A 174 -7.61 2.84 3.11
N PRO A 175 -7.22 2.91 4.41
CA PRO A 175 -8.13 2.53 5.50
C PRO A 175 -9.44 3.37 5.54
N PRO A 176 -9.41 4.72 5.46
CA PRO A 176 -10.62 5.52 5.45
C PRO A 176 -11.54 5.24 4.26
N SER A 177 -10.98 5.06 3.06
CA SER A 177 -11.78 4.78 1.86
C SER A 177 -12.48 3.42 1.91
N ILE A 178 -11.81 2.39 2.43
CA ILE A 178 -12.40 1.05 2.55
C ILE A 178 -13.48 1.01 3.65
N TRP A 179 -13.32 1.78 4.73
CA TRP A 179 -14.32 1.88 5.80
C TRP A 179 -15.71 2.23 5.25
N TRP A 180 -15.80 3.22 4.37
CA TRP A 180 -17.06 3.64 3.75
C TRP A 180 -17.67 2.52 2.88
N GLY A 181 -16.85 1.79 2.13
CA GLY A 181 -17.33 0.68 1.30
C GLY A 181 -17.97 -0.44 2.14
N ILE A 182 -17.32 -0.84 3.23
CA ILE A 182 -17.85 -1.90 4.10
C ILE A 182 -19.06 -1.43 4.90
N LYS A 183 -19.04 -0.17 5.35
CA LYS A 183 -20.12 0.37 6.19
C LYS A 183 -21.43 0.52 5.43
N TYR A 184 -21.41 0.80 4.13
CA TYR A 184 -22.61 1.15 3.36
C TYR A 184 -22.95 0.18 2.23
N ALA A 185 -21.96 -0.48 1.64
CA ALA A 185 -22.20 -1.42 0.54
C ALA A 185 -21.24 -2.63 0.60
N PRO A 186 -21.31 -3.46 1.66
CA PRO A 186 -20.47 -4.63 1.77
C PRO A 186 -20.96 -5.76 0.85
N GLY A 187 -20.50 -5.79 -0.39
CA GLY A 187 -20.68 -6.95 -1.27
C GLY A 187 -20.59 -6.59 -2.75
N GLY A 188 -21.10 -7.47 -3.60
CA GLY A 188 -21.31 -7.18 -5.03
C GLY A 188 -20.04 -6.83 -5.80
N ILE A 189 -20.20 -5.96 -6.79
CA ILE A 189 -19.18 -5.66 -7.81
C ILE A 189 -17.84 -5.14 -7.25
N VAL A 190 -17.86 -4.46 -6.10
CA VAL A 190 -16.64 -3.89 -5.53
C VAL A 190 -15.70 -4.97 -4.97
N TYR A 191 -16.15 -6.22 -4.76
CA TYR A 191 -15.30 -7.28 -4.19
C TYR A 191 -14.21 -7.80 -5.13
N MET A 192 -14.23 -7.40 -6.41
CA MET A 192 -13.06 -7.58 -7.28
C MET A 192 -11.87 -6.71 -6.85
N PHE A 193 -12.11 -5.61 -6.13
CA PHE A 193 -11.07 -4.77 -5.56
C PHE A 193 -10.23 -5.50 -4.51
N PRO A 194 -10.78 -6.02 -3.40
CA PRO A 194 -10.01 -6.80 -2.43
C PRO A 194 -9.42 -8.07 -3.02
N LEU A 195 -10.08 -8.72 -3.98
CA LEU A 195 -9.52 -9.90 -4.67
C LEU A 195 -8.21 -9.58 -5.39
N ALA A 196 -8.25 -8.65 -6.36
CA ALA A 196 -7.07 -8.37 -7.16
C ALA A 196 -5.96 -7.70 -6.33
N ASN A 197 -6.33 -6.83 -5.38
CA ASN A 197 -5.35 -6.22 -4.48
C ASN A 197 -4.64 -7.27 -3.62
N SER A 198 -5.40 -8.17 -2.98
CA SER A 198 -4.82 -9.22 -2.13
C SER A 198 -3.96 -10.18 -2.95
N PHE A 199 -4.36 -10.51 -4.17
CA PHE A 199 -3.55 -11.33 -5.08
C PHE A 199 -2.21 -10.68 -5.42
N VAL A 200 -2.21 -9.39 -5.77
CA VAL A 200 -0.95 -8.66 -6.00
C VAL A 200 -0.15 -8.53 -4.71
N HIS A 201 -0.80 -8.37 -3.55
CA HIS A 201 -0.14 -8.32 -2.25
C HIS A 201 0.55 -9.64 -1.88
N VAL A 202 -0.01 -10.80 -2.23
CA VAL A 202 0.69 -12.09 -2.10
C VAL A 202 2.05 -12.04 -2.81
N ILE A 203 2.07 -11.57 -4.06
CA ILE A 203 3.29 -11.51 -4.88
C ILE A 203 4.25 -10.42 -4.35
N MET A 204 3.71 -9.25 -3.97
CA MET A 204 4.50 -8.14 -3.43
C MET A 204 5.17 -8.49 -2.10
N TYR A 205 4.44 -9.06 -1.15
CA TYR A 205 5.00 -9.46 0.14
C TYR A 205 5.94 -10.67 0.01
N THR A 206 5.72 -11.56 -0.96
CA THR A 206 6.70 -12.60 -1.30
C THR A 206 8.02 -11.97 -1.76
N TYR A 207 7.95 -10.95 -2.65
CA TYR A 207 9.13 -10.19 -3.07
C TYR A 207 9.84 -9.53 -1.89
N TYR A 208 9.10 -8.88 -0.98
CA TYR A 208 9.69 -8.22 0.20
C TYR A 208 10.26 -9.20 1.21
N GLY A 209 9.61 -10.35 1.44
CA GLY A 209 10.12 -11.42 2.30
C GLY A 209 11.44 -11.98 1.79
N MET A 210 11.53 -12.28 0.48
CA MET A 210 12.78 -12.72 -0.14
C MET A 210 13.87 -11.64 -0.08
N ALA A 211 13.51 -10.36 -0.26
CA ALA A 211 14.44 -9.25 -0.10
C ALA A 211 14.95 -9.14 1.34
N ALA A 212 14.09 -9.34 2.34
CA ALA A 212 14.45 -9.34 3.75
C ALA A 212 15.38 -10.52 4.12
N LEU A 213 15.20 -11.69 3.50
CA LEU A 213 16.10 -12.84 3.64
C LEU A 213 17.47 -12.64 2.98
N GLY A 214 17.62 -11.61 2.14
CA GLY A 214 18.87 -11.34 1.42
C GLY A 214 19.02 -12.09 0.10
N LEU A 215 17.93 -12.65 -0.42
CA LEU A 215 17.90 -13.43 -1.68
C LEU A 215 17.91 -12.53 -2.92
N TYR A 216 18.66 -11.42 -2.89
CA TYR A 216 18.66 -10.37 -3.91
C TYR A 216 19.02 -10.87 -5.32
N ARG A 217 19.83 -11.94 -5.42
CA ARG A 217 20.20 -12.58 -6.69
C ARG A 217 18.98 -13.07 -7.48
N TYR A 218 17.91 -13.48 -6.79
CA TYR A 218 16.70 -14.04 -7.41
C TYR A 218 15.62 -12.98 -7.69
N LEU A 219 15.85 -11.71 -7.33
CA LEU A 219 14.86 -10.62 -7.41
C LEU A 219 14.92 -9.80 -8.70
N TRP A 220 15.33 -10.42 -9.81
CA TRP A 220 15.43 -9.77 -11.13
C TRP A 220 14.08 -9.26 -11.65
N TRP A 221 12.98 -9.82 -11.15
CA TRP A 221 11.63 -9.55 -11.62
C TRP A 221 10.93 -8.36 -10.96
N LYS A 222 11.64 -7.54 -10.18
CA LYS A 222 11.11 -6.33 -9.53
C LYS A 222 10.32 -5.41 -10.48
N LYS A 223 10.80 -5.26 -11.72
CA LYS A 223 10.13 -4.46 -12.76
C LYS A 223 8.74 -5.00 -13.10
N TYR A 224 8.61 -6.32 -13.21
CA TYR A 224 7.34 -6.98 -13.52
C TYR A 224 6.34 -6.85 -12.37
N LEU A 225 6.81 -6.81 -11.12
CA LEU A 225 5.94 -6.50 -9.98
C LEU A 225 5.31 -5.11 -10.12
N THR A 226 6.08 -4.10 -10.52
CA THR A 226 5.53 -2.76 -10.77
C THR A 226 4.55 -2.75 -11.94
N VAL A 227 4.82 -3.51 -13.00
CA VAL A 227 3.89 -3.66 -14.13
C VAL A 227 2.58 -4.34 -13.68
N LEU A 228 2.67 -5.39 -12.86
CA LEU A 228 1.51 -6.08 -12.31
C LEU A 228 0.61 -5.14 -11.50
N GLN A 229 1.21 -4.27 -10.66
CA GLN A 229 0.47 -3.25 -9.92
C GLN A 229 -0.23 -2.24 -10.84
N MET A 230 0.41 -1.84 -11.95
CA MET A 230 -0.25 -0.96 -12.93
C MET A 230 -1.39 -1.66 -13.67
N VAL A 231 -1.21 -2.93 -14.05
CA VAL A 231 -2.26 -3.75 -14.67
C VAL A 231 -3.47 -3.90 -13.72
N GLN A 232 -3.24 -4.09 -12.42
CA GLN A 232 -4.30 -4.12 -11.41
C GLN A 232 -5.15 -2.84 -11.44
N PHE A 233 -4.54 -1.66 -11.56
CA PHE A 233 -5.31 -0.41 -11.66
C PHE A 233 -6.13 -0.33 -12.95
N CYS A 234 -5.59 -0.81 -14.07
CA CYS A 234 -6.36 -0.91 -15.33
C CYS A 234 -7.57 -1.84 -15.17
N ILE A 235 -7.39 -2.99 -14.50
CA ILE A 235 -8.50 -3.91 -14.18
C ILE A 235 -9.56 -3.19 -13.35
N PHE A 236 -9.17 -2.42 -12.33
CA PHE A 236 -10.12 -1.65 -11.52
C PHE A 236 -10.88 -0.60 -12.33
N ILE A 237 -10.20 0.13 -13.22
CA ILE A 237 -10.84 1.14 -14.08
C ILE A 237 -11.89 0.49 -14.97
N VAL A 238 -11.55 -0.61 -15.65
CA VAL A 238 -12.47 -1.29 -16.57
C VAL A 238 -13.61 -1.97 -15.81
N HIS A 239 -13.28 -2.78 -14.81
CA HIS A 239 -14.26 -3.60 -14.09
C HIS A 239 -15.20 -2.76 -13.22
N GLN A 240 -14.71 -1.74 -12.52
CA GLN A 240 -15.59 -0.88 -11.71
C GLN A 240 -16.30 0.18 -12.56
N GLY A 241 -15.64 0.64 -13.63
CA GLY A 241 -16.24 1.57 -14.60
C GLY A 241 -17.43 1.00 -15.34
N GLN A 242 -17.56 -0.33 -15.45
CA GLN A 242 -18.68 -0.95 -16.16
C GLN A 242 -20.06 -0.54 -15.62
N VAL A 243 -20.20 -0.29 -14.30
CA VAL A 243 -21.46 0.15 -13.66
C VAL A 243 -21.92 1.53 -14.15
N LEU A 244 -20.97 2.34 -14.64
CA LEU A 244 -21.22 3.69 -15.13
C LEU A 244 -21.55 3.71 -16.63
N THR A 245 -21.44 2.57 -17.32
CA THR A 245 -21.76 2.46 -18.74
C THR A 245 -23.27 2.37 -18.97
N PRO A 246 -23.78 2.79 -20.15
CA PRO A 246 -25.18 2.62 -20.50
C PRO A 246 -25.66 1.17 -20.40
N PHE A 247 -24.80 0.19 -20.71
CA PHE A 247 -25.13 -1.24 -20.68
C PHE A 247 -25.45 -1.79 -19.29
N ASN A 248 -24.85 -1.25 -18.23
CA ASN A 248 -25.09 -1.69 -16.84
C ASN A 248 -25.73 -0.59 -15.98
N TRP A 249 -26.33 0.43 -16.60
CA TRP A 249 -26.89 1.57 -15.86
C TRP A 249 -28.01 1.17 -14.90
N GLU A 250 -28.77 0.14 -15.28
CA GLU A 250 -29.85 -0.46 -14.51
C GLU A 250 -29.38 -1.19 -13.26
N CYS A 251 -28.10 -1.54 -13.17
CA CYS A 251 -27.55 -2.18 -11.99
C CYS A 251 -27.74 -1.30 -10.75
N ARG A 252 -28.35 -1.88 -9.72
CA ARG A 252 -28.75 -1.18 -8.49
C ARG A 252 -27.65 -1.10 -7.44
N TYR A 253 -26.42 -1.52 -7.77
CA TYR A 253 -25.28 -1.29 -6.89
C TYR A 253 -25.03 0.22 -6.71
N PRO A 254 -24.76 0.72 -5.49
CA PRO A 254 -24.53 2.15 -5.25
C PRO A 254 -23.30 2.67 -6.01
N LYS A 255 -23.55 3.57 -6.96
CA LYS A 255 -22.55 4.00 -7.96
C LYS A 255 -21.38 4.81 -7.38
N VAL A 256 -21.52 5.39 -6.19
CA VAL A 256 -20.45 6.17 -5.55
C VAL A 256 -19.20 5.33 -5.25
N PHE A 257 -19.35 4.07 -4.84
CA PHE A 257 -18.20 3.24 -4.47
C PHE A 257 -17.37 2.76 -5.67
N PRO A 258 -17.96 2.22 -6.75
CA PRO A 258 -17.22 1.90 -7.96
C PRO A 258 -16.57 3.16 -8.56
N LEU A 259 -17.28 4.30 -8.57
CA LEU A 259 -16.72 5.57 -9.03
C LEU A 259 -15.49 6.00 -8.20
N ALA A 260 -15.58 5.92 -6.87
CA ALA A 260 -14.45 6.22 -6.00
C ALA A 260 -13.25 5.29 -6.31
N ILE A 261 -13.49 3.99 -6.50
CA ILE A 261 -12.42 3.03 -6.86
C ILE A 261 -11.79 3.41 -8.21
N VAL A 262 -12.58 3.80 -9.22
CA VAL A 262 -12.07 4.26 -10.52
C VAL A 262 -11.21 5.51 -10.35
N ILE A 263 -11.66 6.51 -9.59
CA ILE A 263 -10.91 7.75 -9.35
C ILE A 263 -9.56 7.43 -8.67
N TYR A 264 -9.56 6.63 -7.60
CA TYR A 264 -8.34 6.21 -6.92
C TYR A 264 -7.41 5.40 -7.86
N ALA A 265 -7.96 4.49 -8.66
CA ALA A 265 -7.20 3.70 -9.61
C ALA A 265 -6.52 4.57 -10.68
N VAL A 266 -7.20 5.59 -11.20
CA VAL A 266 -6.60 6.57 -12.13
C VAL A 266 -5.46 7.35 -11.46
N ILE A 267 -5.68 7.85 -10.25
CA ILE A 267 -4.63 8.56 -9.49
C ILE A 267 -3.41 7.65 -9.28
N PHE A 268 -3.62 6.42 -8.82
CA PHE A 268 -2.53 5.47 -8.60
C PHE A 268 -1.85 5.06 -9.90
N LEU A 269 -2.58 4.86 -10.99
CA LEU A 269 -2.00 4.55 -12.29
C LEU A 269 -1.06 5.67 -12.76
N VAL A 270 -1.45 6.94 -12.62
CA VAL A 270 -0.60 8.09 -12.94
C VAL A 270 0.64 8.13 -12.06
N LEU A 271 0.49 7.97 -10.75
CA LEU A 271 1.61 8.01 -9.81
C LEU A 271 2.59 6.83 -10.02
N PHE A 272 2.08 5.62 -10.26
CA PHE A 272 2.91 4.44 -10.55
C PHE A 272 3.58 4.54 -11.92
N SER A 273 2.91 5.09 -12.92
CA SER A 273 3.51 5.34 -14.24
C SER A 273 4.66 6.33 -14.13
N ASN A 274 4.47 7.43 -13.40
CA ASN A 274 5.53 8.39 -13.10
C ASN A 274 6.70 7.74 -12.35
N PHE A 275 6.41 6.94 -11.32
CA PHE A 275 7.41 6.16 -10.60
C PHE A 275 8.20 5.23 -11.54
N TYR A 276 7.51 4.49 -12.41
CA TYR A 276 8.10 3.53 -13.33
C TYR A 276 9.04 4.21 -14.34
N VAL A 277 8.60 5.32 -14.95
CA VAL A 277 9.42 6.12 -15.86
C VAL A 277 10.68 6.63 -15.16
N GLN A 278 10.56 7.16 -13.94
CA GLN A 278 11.70 7.68 -13.20
C GLN A 278 12.68 6.60 -12.75
N ALA A 279 12.16 5.46 -12.27
CA ALA A 279 12.95 4.39 -11.69
C ALA A 279 13.64 3.52 -12.76
N TYR A 280 12.94 3.18 -13.85
CA TYR A 280 13.41 2.17 -14.81
C TYR A 280 13.84 2.75 -16.15
N TRP A 281 13.13 3.74 -16.70
CA TRP A 281 13.50 4.35 -17.98
C TRP A 281 14.60 5.38 -17.82
N ARG A 282 14.38 6.37 -16.95
CA ARG A 282 15.38 7.42 -16.66
C ARG A 282 16.47 6.94 -15.70
N LYS A 283 16.34 5.75 -15.10
CA LYS A 283 17.28 5.14 -14.15
C LYS A 283 17.76 6.11 -13.04
N ARG A 284 16.92 7.07 -12.62
CA ARG A 284 17.33 8.15 -11.69
C ARG A 284 17.78 7.62 -10.33
N ARG A 285 17.19 6.51 -9.86
CA ARG A 285 17.59 5.87 -8.60
C ARG A 285 18.99 5.23 -8.69
N LEU A 286 19.37 4.70 -9.86
CA LEU A 286 20.71 4.19 -10.08
C LEU A 286 21.72 5.33 -10.13
N ALA A 287 21.42 6.39 -10.90
CA ALA A 287 22.26 7.59 -10.98
C ALA A 287 22.54 8.18 -9.59
N LYS A 288 21.48 8.42 -8.79
CA LYS A 288 21.62 8.94 -7.42
C LYS A 288 22.51 8.05 -6.53
N ARG A 289 22.40 6.72 -6.64
CA ARG A 289 23.23 5.79 -5.85
C ARG A 289 24.69 5.85 -6.28
N VAL A 290 24.96 5.99 -7.58
CA VAL A 290 26.31 6.17 -8.12
C VAL A 290 26.90 7.49 -7.63
N ASP A 291 26.14 8.58 -7.65
CA ASP A 291 26.57 9.89 -7.14
C ASP A 291 26.88 9.85 -5.63
N GLU A 292 26.05 9.16 -4.84
CA GLU A 292 26.27 8.97 -3.39
C GLU A 292 27.52 8.13 -3.09
N LEU A 293 27.80 7.10 -3.90
CA LEU A 293 29.02 6.29 -3.77
C LEU A 293 30.27 7.04 -4.20
N ASN A 294 30.15 7.93 -5.19
CA ASN A 294 31.25 8.73 -5.71
C ASN A 294 31.53 10.00 -4.87
N GLY A 295 30.79 10.23 -3.78
CA GLY A 295 30.98 11.39 -2.90
C GLY A 295 30.56 12.73 -3.50
N SER A 296 29.92 12.72 -4.68
CA SER A 296 29.49 13.93 -5.40
C SER A 296 28.25 14.51 -4.72
N THR A 297 28.46 15.38 -3.73
CA THR A 297 27.38 16.13 -3.11
C THR A 297 26.89 17.16 -4.13
N ILE A 298 25.75 16.92 -4.79
CA ILE A 298 25.13 17.89 -5.69
C ILE A 298 24.66 19.08 -4.85
N ALA A 299 25.51 20.10 -4.72
CA ALA A 299 25.10 21.45 -4.38
C ALA A 299 24.49 22.07 -5.64
N ASN A 300 23.18 22.29 -5.62
CA ASN A 300 22.43 23.20 -6.48
C ASN A 300 22.79 23.24 -7.98
N GLY A 301 22.09 22.43 -8.78
CA GLY A 301 21.47 22.93 -10.01
C GLY A 301 22.35 23.32 -11.21
N LYS A 302 23.63 22.95 -11.27
CA LYS A 302 24.40 23.04 -12.53
C LYS A 302 25.32 21.82 -12.68
N VAL A 303 25.07 21.05 -13.74
CA VAL A 303 25.98 19.99 -14.18
C VAL A 303 27.22 20.67 -14.76
N MET A 304 28.30 20.67 -13.99
CA MET A 304 29.64 20.95 -14.54
C MET A 304 30.16 19.62 -15.10
N ASN A 305 30.18 19.49 -16.42
CA ASN A 305 30.89 18.42 -17.11
C ASN A 305 32.38 18.55 -16.77
N HIS A 306 32.92 17.61 -15.98
CA HIS A 306 34.36 17.45 -15.90
C HIS A 306 34.86 16.89 -17.23
N LYS A 307 35.74 17.67 -17.87
CA LYS A 307 36.46 17.36 -19.11
C LYS A 307 37.01 15.93 -19.08
N LYS A 308 36.87 15.24 -20.22
CA LYS A 308 37.73 14.12 -20.60
C LYS A 308 39.18 14.57 -20.47
N VAL A 309 39.95 13.87 -19.65
CA VAL A 309 41.40 13.85 -19.76
C VAL A 309 41.73 12.87 -20.87
N GLU A 310 42.50 13.36 -21.84
CA GLU A 310 43.08 12.61 -22.96
C GLU A 310 43.97 11.45 -22.49
#